data_AF-X1H7P7-F1
#
_entry.id   AF-X1H7P7-F1
#
_cell.length_a   1.000
_cell.length_b   1.000
_cell.length_c   1.000
_cell.angle_alpha   90.00
_cell.angle_beta   90.00
_cell.angle_gamma   90.00
#
_symmetry.space_group_name_H-M   'P 1'
#
loop_
_entity.id
_entity.type
_entity.pdbx_description
1 polymer ?
#
loop_
_entity_poly.entity_id
_entity_poly.type
_entity_poly.pdbx_seq_one_letter_code
_entity_poly.pdbx_strand_id
1 'polypeptide(L)'
;MNERLEIITEPTEMSEEDKFVYEKERELLEKISNSLVTTNTLKNEIKGVFKKLEEEGIREKDLRKISDLTYEYHVNLYDVIVDTFGQDSRTKDIIMGILEEIDAIFNEYDKLKELELKVF
;
A
#
# COMPACT_ATOMS: atom_id res chain seq x y z
N MET A 1 -17.34 -8.67 -70.52
CA MET A 1 -17.38 -8.19 -69.13
C MET A 1 -16.22 -8.85 -68.41
N ASN A 2 -15.16 -8.09 -68.09
CA ASN A 2 -14.06 -8.58 -67.26
C ASN A 2 -14.25 -7.98 -65.88
N GLU A 3 -14.93 -8.72 -65.00
CA GLU A 3 -14.96 -8.40 -63.58
C GLU A 3 -13.57 -8.69 -63.01
N ARG A 4 -12.85 -7.63 -62.61
CA ARG A 4 -11.59 -7.76 -61.88
C ARG A 4 -11.96 -8.22 -60.46
N LEU A 5 -11.63 -9.46 -60.14
CA LEU A 5 -11.65 -9.96 -58.77
C LEU A 5 -10.58 -9.19 -57.98
N GLU A 6 -11.04 -8.23 -57.17
CA GLU A 6 -10.21 -7.53 -56.21
C GLU A 6 -9.93 -8.51 -55.07
N ILE A 7 -8.71 -9.04 -55.03
CA ILE A 7 -8.25 -9.85 -53.90
C ILE A 7 -8.08 -8.89 -52.73
N ILE A 8 -9.07 -8.87 -51.83
CA ILE A 8 -8.94 -8.21 -50.54
C ILE A 8 -7.96 -9.06 -49.72
N THR A 9 -6.69 -8.70 -49.75
CA THR A 9 -5.74 -9.18 -48.74
C THR A 9 -6.10 -8.50 -47.42
N GLU A 10 -6.69 -9.24 -46.50
CA GLU A 10 -6.77 -8.83 -45.09
C GLU A 10 -5.36 -8.50 -44.60
N PRO A 11 -5.09 -7.32 -44.03
CA PRO A 11 -3.89 -7.17 -43.22
C PRO A 11 -4.19 -7.83 -41.87
N THR A 12 -3.93 -9.14 -41.78
CA THR A 12 -4.16 -9.94 -40.55
C THR A 12 -3.02 -9.81 -39.53
N GLU A 13 -2.12 -8.84 -39.70
CA GLU A 13 -1.01 -8.60 -38.78
C GLU A 13 -1.04 -7.14 -38.31
N MET A 14 -1.14 -6.95 -36.99
CA MET A 14 -0.94 -5.64 -36.35
C MET A 14 0.39 -5.06 -36.79
N SER A 15 0.42 -3.74 -37.04
CA SER A 15 1.69 -3.05 -37.31
C SER A 15 2.61 -3.16 -36.09
N GLU A 16 3.93 -3.01 -36.31
CA GLU A 16 4.89 -2.98 -35.19
C GLU A 16 4.59 -1.85 -34.20
N GLU A 17 4.02 -0.74 -34.68
CA GLU A 17 3.56 0.37 -33.84
C GLU A 17 2.36 -0.04 -32.98
N ASP A 18 1.37 -0.74 -33.56
CA ASP A 18 0.23 -1.26 -32.81
C ASP A 18 0.63 -2.31 -31.77
N LYS A 19 1.60 -3.19 -32.11
CA LYS A 19 2.16 -4.17 -31.16
C LYS A 19 2.86 -3.47 -30.01
N PHE A 20 3.67 -2.46 -30.30
CA PHE A 20 4.37 -1.68 -29.28
C PHE A 20 3.38 -0.95 -28.35
N VAL A 21 2.37 -0.30 -28.90
CA VAL A 21 1.32 0.37 -28.11
C VAL A 21 0.59 -0.65 -27.23
N TYR A 22 0.19 -1.79 -27.80
CA TYR A 22 -0.48 -2.86 -27.06
C TYR A 22 0.36 -3.41 -25.91
N GLU A 23 1.67 -3.62 -26.11
CA GLU A 23 2.59 -4.03 -25.06
C GLU A 23 2.66 -3.00 -23.93
N LYS A 24 2.74 -1.71 -24.28
CA LYS A 24 2.77 -0.63 -23.28
C LYS A 24 1.46 -0.47 -22.52
N GLU A 25 0.32 -0.64 -23.18
CA GLU A 25 -0.98 -0.64 -22.51
C GLU A 25 -1.11 -1.82 -21.53
N ARG A 26 -0.61 -3.00 -21.91
CA ARG A 26 -0.58 -4.17 -21.01
C ARG A 26 0.33 -3.97 -19.82
N GLU A 27 1.55 -3.48 -20.03
CA GLU A 27 2.49 -3.14 -18.95
C GLU A 27 1.87 -2.14 -17.97
N LEU A 28 1.19 -1.11 -18.50
CA LEU A 28 0.53 -0.09 -17.67
C LEU A 28 -0.64 -0.67 -16.88
N LEU A 29 -1.48 -1.49 -17.52
CA LEU A 29 -2.61 -2.14 -16.87
C LEU A 29 -2.15 -3.07 -15.75
N GLU A 30 -1.08 -3.83 -15.97
CA GLU A 30 -0.48 -4.71 -14.95
C GLU A 30 0.01 -3.89 -13.76
N LYS A 31 0.74 -2.80 -14.00
CA LYS A 31 1.20 -1.88 -12.94
C LYS A 31 0.05 -1.31 -12.13
N ILE A 32 -0.98 -0.77 -12.78
CA ILE A 32 -2.15 -0.19 -12.10
C ILE A 32 -2.89 -1.26 -11.28
N SER A 33 -3.03 -2.47 -11.82
CA SER A 33 -3.70 -3.57 -11.14
C SER A 33 -2.94 -3.99 -9.88
N ASN A 34 -1.61 -4.12 -9.97
CA ASN A 34 -0.76 -4.45 -8.84
C ASN A 34 -0.81 -3.36 -7.77
N SER A 35 -0.64 -2.09 -8.15
CA SER A 35 -0.73 -0.97 -7.19
C SER A 35 -2.09 -0.90 -6.49
N LEU A 36 -3.19 -1.22 -7.19
CA LEU A 36 -4.51 -1.28 -6.60
C LEU A 36 -4.63 -2.40 -5.57
N VAL A 37 -4.10 -3.60 -5.88
CA VAL A 37 -4.07 -4.73 -4.95
C VAL A 37 -3.24 -4.36 -3.72
N THR A 38 -2.02 -3.88 -3.90
CA THR A 38 -1.10 -3.46 -2.84
C THR A 38 -1.75 -2.42 -1.91
N THR A 39 -2.41 -1.41 -2.48
CA THR A 39 -3.11 -0.37 -1.71
C THR A 39 -4.31 -0.91 -0.94
N ASN A 40 -5.06 -1.86 -1.51
CA ASN A 40 -6.17 -2.50 -0.82
C ASN A 40 -5.70 -3.39 0.34
N THR A 41 -4.58 -4.09 0.17
CA THR A 41 -3.95 -4.87 1.24
C THR A 41 -3.57 -3.97 2.42
N LEU A 42 -2.82 -2.90 2.17
CA LEU A 42 -2.45 -1.91 3.19
C LEU A 42 -3.68 -1.38 3.95
N LYS A 43 -4.75 -1.02 3.22
CA LYS A 43 -6.00 -0.56 3.82
C LYS A 43 -6.62 -1.59 4.76
N ASN A 44 -6.58 -2.87 4.40
CA ASN A 44 -7.15 -3.94 5.21
C ASN A 44 -6.30 -4.22 6.46
N GLU A 45 -4.98 -4.18 6.33
CA GLU A 45 -4.04 -4.37 7.45
C GLU A 45 -4.18 -3.24 8.47
N ILE A 46 -4.21 -1.98 8.02
CA ILE A 46 -4.45 -0.82 8.90
C ILE A 46 -5.80 -0.88 9.60
N LYS A 47 -6.85 -1.37 8.92
CA LYS A 47 -8.15 -1.63 9.58
C LYS A 47 -8.04 -2.72 10.66
N GLY A 48 -7.22 -3.74 10.42
CA GLY A 48 -6.92 -4.78 11.41
C GLY A 48 -6.25 -4.21 12.66
N VAL A 49 -5.29 -3.30 12.48
CA VAL A 49 -4.63 -2.57 13.57
C VAL A 49 -5.64 -1.79 14.41
N PHE A 50 -6.54 -1.02 13.77
CA PHE A 50 -7.58 -0.28 14.52
C PHE A 50 -8.51 -1.20 15.31
N LYS A 51 -8.87 -2.35 14.74
CA LYS A 51 -9.71 -3.34 15.44
C LYS A 51 -9.01 -3.90 16.68
N LYS A 52 -7.71 -4.20 16.61
CA LYS A 52 -6.92 -4.67 17.76
C LYS A 52 -6.83 -3.60 18.86
N LEU A 53 -6.61 -2.34 18.49
CA LEU A 53 -6.61 -1.23 19.44
C LEU A 53 -7.96 -1.12 20.18
N GLU A 54 -9.07 -1.23 19.46
CA GLU A 54 -10.42 -1.21 20.06
C GLU A 54 -10.66 -2.41 20.99
N GLU A 55 -10.20 -3.60 20.62
CA GLU A 55 -10.30 -4.83 21.44
C GLU A 55 -9.54 -4.70 22.77
N GLU A 56 -8.43 -3.95 22.78
CA GLU A 56 -7.66 -3.62 23.98
C GLU A 56 -8.19 -2.35 24.71
N GLY A 57 -9.32 -1.81 24.27
CA GLY A 57 -9.98 -0.66 24.90
C GLY A 57 -9.35 0.70 24.59
N ILE A 58 -8.38 0.75 23.66
CA ILE A 58 -7.69 1.95 23.22
C ILE A 58 -8.50 2.60 22.09
N ARG A 59 -8.99 3.82 22.30
CA ARG A 59 -9.82 4.53 21.31
C ARG A 59 -9.01 5.56 20.54
N GLU A 60 -9.47 5.92 19.34
CA GLU A 60 -8.81 6.93 18.48
C GLU A 60 -8.53 8.25 19.22
N LYS A 61 -9.46 8.69 20.07
CA LYS A 61 -9.30 9.92 20.88
C LYS A 61 -8.11 9.85 21.85
N ASP A 62 -7.76 8.65 22.32
CA ASP A 62 -6.67 8.43 23.26
C ASP A 62 -5.32 8.52 22.51
N LEU A 63 -5.29 8.05 21.26
CA LEU A 63 -4.14 8.16 20.36
C LEU A 63 -3.93 9.57 19.82
N ARG A 64 -4.99 10.36 19.58
CA ARG A 64 -4.86 11.77 19.15
C ARG A 64 -4.05 12.60 20.12
N LYS A 65 -4.28 12.45 21.42
CA LYS A 65 -3.50 13.16 22.44
C LYS A 65 -2.01 12.81 22.38
N ILE A 66 -1.69 11.54 22.14
CA ILE A 66 -0.31 11.08 22.00
C ILE A 66 0.30 11.66 20.72
N SER A 67 -0.44 11.64 19.60
CA SER A 67 -0.01 12.25 18.34
C SER A 67 0.21 13.76 18.44
N ASP A 68 -0.64 14.48 19.16
CA ASP A 68 -0.51 15.91 19.37
C ASP A 68 0.76 16.21 20.19
N LEU A 69 1.02 15.41 21.23
CA LEU A 69 2.21 15.53 22.07
C LEU A 69 3.51 15.21 21.29
N THR A 70 3.54 14.15 20.49
CA THR A 70 4.73 13.81 19.71
C THR A 70 5.03 14.85 18.63
N TYR A 71 3.99 15.42 18.00
CA TYR A 71 4.14 16.46 17.00
C TYR A 71 4.54 17.81 17.59
N GLU A 72 3.84 18.29 18.63
CA GLU A 72 4.07 19.61 19.24
C GLU A 72 5.45 19.69 19.88
N TYR A 73 5.85 18.64 20.60
CA TYR A 73 7.09 18.63 21.37
C TYR A 73 8.26 17.92 20.67
N HIS A 74 8.06 17.45 19.42
CA HIS A 74 9.05 16.69 18.64
C HIS A 74 9.63 15.50 19.42
N VAL A 75 8.80 14.85 20.23
CA VAL A 75 9.19 13.71 21.07
C VAL A 75 8.93 12.43 20.31
N ASN A 76 9.82 11.45 20.48
CA ASN A 76 9.63 10.14 19.91
C ASN A 76 8.40 9.45 20.54
N LEU A 77 7.55 8.86 19.72
CA LEU A 77 6.37 8.12 20.16
C LEU A 77 6.71 6.99 21.13
N TYR A 78 7.80 6.24 20.88
CA TYR A 78 8.27 5.19 21.77
C TYR A 78 8.62 5.74 23.15
N ASP A 79 9.33 6.86 23.21
CA ASP A 79 9.71 7.49 24.49
C ASP A 79 8.45 7.92 25.26
N VAL A 80 7.48 8.52 24.58
CA VAL A 80 6.18 8.90 25.19
C VAL A 80 5.43 7.68 25.73
N ILE A 81 5.40 6.57 24.99
CA ILE A 81 4.76 5.32 25.42
C ILE A 81 5.46 4.75 26.66
N VAL A 82 6.79 4.68 26.65
CA VAL A 82 7.60 4.16 27.77
C VAL A 82 7.42 5.03 29.01
N ASP A 83 7.45 6.35 28.87
CA ASP A 83 7.30 7.27 29.99
C ASP A 83 5.87 7.26 30.57
N THR A 84 4.85 7.14 29.69
CA THR A 84 3.44 7.16 30.11
C THR A 84 3.01 5.84 30.73
N PHE A 85 3.45 4.71 30.18
CA PHE A 85 2.99 3.37 30.56
C PHE A 85 4.08 2.50 31.20
N GLY A 86 5.24 3.06 31.56
CA GLY A 86 6.36 2.29 32.13
C GLY A 86 6.02 1.49 33.39
N GLN A 87 5.02 1.92 34.15
CA GLN A 87 4.51 1.21 35.34
C GLN A 87 3.35 0.25 35.02
N ASP A 88 2.69 0.38 33.86
CA ASP A 88 1.67 -0.53 33.34
C ASP A 88 2.27 -1.36 32.20
N SER A 89 3.04 -2.38 32.59
CA SER A 89 3.78 -3.22 31.65
C SER A 89 2.87 -3.86 30.60
N ARG A 90 1.64 -4.24 30.98
CA ARG A 90 0.70 -4.89 30.06
C ARG A 90 0.28 -3.95 28.93
N THR A 91 -0.22 -2.76 29.27
CA THR A 91 -0.64 -1.78 28.27
C THR A 91 0.55 -1.32 27.42
N LYS A 92 1.72 -1.12 28.03
CA LYS A 92 2.95 -0.78 27.32
C LYS A 92 3.33 -1.84 26.28
N ASP A 93 3.36 -3.12 26.68
CA ASP A 93 3.74 -4.22 25.79
C ASP A 93 2.74 -4.39 24.64
N ILE A 94 1.44 -4.20 24.90
CA ILE A 94 0.39 -4.19 23.87
C ILE A 94 0.63 -3.08 22.85
N ILE A 95 0.82 -1.84 23.30
CA ILE A 95 0.99 -0.71 22.38
C ILE A 95 2.29 -0.83 21.60
N MET A 96 3.38 -1.29 22.24
CA MET A 96 4.64 -1.56 21.53
C MET A 96 4.48 -2.64 20.46
N GLY A 97 3.79 -3.75 20.74
CA GLY A 97 3.53 -4.78 19.75
C GLY A 97 2.70 -4.28 18.57
N ILE A 98 1.75 -3.36 18.82
CA ILE A 98 0.98 -2.72 17.75
C ILE A 98 1.87 -1.80 16.90
N LEU A 99 2.80 -1.06 17.50
CA LEU A 99 3.75 -0.23 16.75
C LEU A 99 4.67 -1.08 15.87
N GLU A 100 5.19 -2.20 16.39
CA GLU A 100 5.99 -3.15 15.61
C GLU A 100 5.20 -3.73 14.43
N GLU A 101 3.91 -4.03 14.62
CA GLU A 101 3.04 -4.51 13.54
C GLU A 101 2.83 -3.43 12.46
N ILE A 102 2.62 -2.16 12.87
CA ILE A 102 2.50 -1.03 11.94
C ILE A 102 3.80 -0.87 11.13
N ASP A 103 4.95 -0.92 11.79
CA ASP A 103 6.25 -0.82 11.12
C ASP A 103 6.45 -1.98 10.14
N ALA A 104 6.04 -3.20 10.49
CA ALA A 104 6.11 -4.35 9.60
C ALA A 104 5.24 -4.16 8.34
N ILE A 105 3.99 -3.69 8.52
CA ILE A 105 3.06 -3.38 7.43
C ILE A 105 3.67 -2.35 6.46
N PHE A 106 4.20 -1.24 6.98
CA PHE A 106 4.79 -0.20 6.13
C PHE A 106 6.09 -0.67 5.46
N ASN A 107 6.92 -1.44 6.13
CA ASN A 107 8.11 -2.04 5.53
C ASN A 107 7.77 -3.02 4.39
N GLU A 108 6.70 -3.79 4.52
CA GLU A 108 6.23 -4.68 3.45
C GLU A 108 5.65 -3.89 2.28
N TYR A 109 4.85 -2.85 2.57
CA TYR A 109 4.34 -1.94 1.56
C TYR A 109 5.45 -1.23 0.78
N ASP A 110 6.50 -0.74 1.45
CA ASP A 110 7.62 -0.06 0.80
C ASP A 110 8.40 -1.01 -0.12
N LYS A 111 8.61 -2.28 0.29
CA LYS A 111 9.22 -3.30 -0.59
C LYS A 111 8.39 -3.54 -1.86
N LEU A 112 7.07 -3.63 -1.72
CA LEU A 112 6.17 -3.82 -2.86
C LEU A 112 6.19 -2.60 -3.79
N LYS A 113 6.18 -1.39 -3.21
CA LYS A 113 6.29 -0.13 -3.96
C LYS A 113 7.62 -0.01 -4.71
N GLU A 114 8.74 -0.40 -4.10
CA GLU A 114 10.05 -0.41 -4.76
C GLU A 114 10.11 -1.41 -5.93
N LEU A 115 9.44 -2.56 -5.80
CA LEU A 115 9.34 -3.55 -6.88
C LEU A 115 8.47 -3.04 -8.05
N GLU A 116 7.38 -2.33 -7.76
CA GLU A 116 6.48 -1.77 -8.78
C GLU A 116 7.09 -0.57 -9.55
N LEU A 117 8.03 0.17 -8.94
CA LEU A 117 8.65 1.38 -9.52
C LEU A 117 10.01 1.13 -10.23
N LYS A 118 10.58 -0.08 -10.19
CA LYS A 118 11.77 -0.41 -10.99
C LYS A 118 11.40 -0.53 -12.47
N VAL A 119 11.41 0.62 -13.15
CA VAL A 119 11.40 0.71 -14.61
C VAL A 119 12.84 0.48 -15.10
N PHE A 120 13.06 -0.60 -15.87
CA PHE A 120 14.25 -0.76 -16.71
C PHE A 120 13.97 -0.19 -18.10
#